data_AF-A0A2S0R121-F1
#
_entry.id   AF-A0A2S0R121-F1
#
_cell.length_a   1.000
_cell.length_b   1.000
_cell.length_c   1.000
_cell.angle_alpha   90.00
_cell.angle_beta   90.00
_cell.angle_gamma   90.00
#
_symmetry.space_group_name_H-M   'P 1'
#
loop_
_entity.id
_entity.type
_entity.pdbx_description
1 polymer ?
#
loop_
_entity_poly.entity_id
_entity_poly.type
_entity_poly.pdbx_seq_one_letter_code
_entity_poly.pdbx_strand_id
1 'polypeptide(L)'
;MKPLRVLIMALLGLVLVGGVALGLLAWRAGAWLRTVAQEALQSRLVLQVTLTEAVQWQLWPHGQLRFRGLVLHDAHGAPQVAVDEIVAGFTFGDLLADRPRIAEVAVRGLHLKVDIDEQGRPSPLAWLPPAAPTPRSGRALPAVVIERLTLTGTEVRVDDPVRNVRLRAWLPRLAAGPVALGEGGRLRLTAQIELAAPLAGELAVEGETGYRFDAQGIRLDALTTAFSGQWNRVWRLVEGRVDIGAARVGADAGWHMEAAELSAQVDGPQGPLALSAVIDRAVRADTRWRATGRAALAAPRLDIDAETVFQAETDRLSGTLAGRLADSALEGRWFWPRTAGGTLDLQLTIDALDLDRLRARLPSADTQGDLPRWQNWPLTAELWVGRLRLGGMESRNARLSLQDLPASR
;
A
#
# COMPACT_ATOMS: atom_id res chain seq x y z
N MET A 1 -51.58 -55.55 -17.47
CA MET A 1 -51.61 -54.07 -17.56
C MET A 1 -51.71 -53.33 -16.22
N LYS A 2 -52.42 -53.84 -15.20
CA LYS A 2 -52.47 -53.24 -13.84
C LYS A 2 -51.12 -53.12 -13.09
N PRO A 3 -50.18 -54.09 -13.13
CA PRO A 3 -48.93 -53.98 -12.35
C PRO A 3 -47.94 -52.95 -12.91
N LEU A 4 -47.92 -52.74 -14.23
CA LEU A 4 -47.06 -51.75 -14.88
C LEU A 4 -47.45 -50.30 -14.51
N ARG A 5 -48.76 -50.02 -14.39
CA ARG A 5 -49.27 -48.71 -13.96
C ARG A 5 -48.92 -48.41 -12.50
N VAL A 6 -48.96 -49.41 -11.62
CA VAL A 6 -48.58 -49.26 -10.21
C VAL A 6 -47.08 -49.00 -10.08
N LEU A 7 -46.24 -49.70 -10.87
CA LEU A 7 -44.80 -49.48 -10.88
C LEU A 7 -44.42 -48.07 -11.38
N ILE A 8 -45.06 -47.59 -12.45
CA ILE A 8 -44.83 -46.25 -13.00
C ILE A 8 -45.27 -45.16 -12.01
N MET A 9 -46.43 -45.31 -11.36
CA MET A 9 -46.89 -44.38 -10.33
C MET A 9 -46.00 -44.38 -9.09
N ALA A 10 -45.48 -45.54 -8.68
CA ALA A 10 -44.54 -45.66 -7.57
C ALA A 10 -43.19 -44.99 -7.87
N LEU A 11 -42.65 -45.19 -9.08
CA LEU A 11 -41.43 -44.51 -9.56
C LEU A 11 -41.63 -43.00 -9.67
N LEU A 12 -42.76 -42.55 -10.20
CA LEU A 12 -43.08 -41.12 -10.31
C LEU A 12 -43.20 -40.48 -8.92
N GLY A 13 -43.86 -41.16 -7.97
CA GLY A 13 -43.95 -40.72 -6.58
C GLY A 13 -42.59 -40.65 -5.89
N LEU A 14 -41.69 -41.61 -6.17
CA LEU A 14 -40.34 -41.63 -5.60
C LEU A 14 -39.43 -40.55 -6.19
N VAL A 15 -39.58 -40.23 -7.48
CA VAL A 15 -38.91 -39.10 -8.13
C VAL A 15 -39.46 -37.76 -7.62
N LEU A 16 -40.77 -37.64 -7.40
CA LEU A 16 -41.38 -36.43 -6.86
C LEU A 16 -40.99 -36.21 -5.40
N VAL A 17 -41.01 -37.25 -4.57
CA VAL A 17 -40.57 -37.20 -3.17
C VAL A 17 -39.07 -36.96 -3.09
N GLY A 18 -38.26 -37.58 -3.95
CA GLY A 18 -36.83 -37.32 -4.08
C GLY A 18 -36.53 -35.89 -4.51
N GLY A 19 -37.29 -35.35 -5.46
CA GLY A 19 -37.17 -33.96 -5.94
C GLY A 19 -37.64 -32.93 -4.91
N VAL A 20 -38.70 -33.22 -4.16
CA VAL A 20 -39.18 -32.39 -3.05
C VAL A 20 -38.22 -32.48 -1.86
N ALA A 21 -37.64 -33.65 -1.56
CA ALA A 21 -36.63 -33.82 -0.53
C ALA A 21 -35.31 -33.13 -0.90
N LEU A 22 -34.86 -33.24 -2.15
CA LEU A 22 -33.73 -32.48 -2.70
C LEU A 22 -34.01 -30.98 -2.71
N GLY A 23 -35.22 -30.56 -3.04
CA GLY A 23 -35.66 -29.16 -3.00
C GLY A 23 -35.71 -28.61 -1.58
N LEU A 24 -36.23 -29.38 -0.62
CA LEU A 24 -36.25 -29.05 0.81
C LEU A 24 -34.85 -29.06 1.43
N LEU A 25 -34.01 -30.03 1.05
CA LEU A 25 -32.60 -30.08 1.42
C LEU A 25 -31.87 -28.89 0.82
N ALA A 26 -32.08 -28.54 -0.44
CA ALA A 26 -31.46 -27.36 -1.05
C ALA A 26 -31.90 -26.06 -0.38
N TRP A 27 -33.18 -25.97 0.01
CA TRP A 27 -33.76 -24.78 0.64
C TRP A 27 -33.31 -24.59 2.11
N ARG A 28 -33.26 -25.67 2.92
CA ARG A 28 -32.74 -25.61 4.30
C ARG A 28 -31.23 -25.72 4.41
N ALA A 29 -30.55 -26.30 3.42
CA ALA A 29 -29.09 -26.41 3.40
C ALA A 29 -28.44 -25.03 3.43
N GLY A 30 -29.00 -24.00 2.79
CA GLY A 30 -28.40 -22.66 2.82
C GLY A 30 -28.30 -22.05 4.23
N ALA A 31 -29.33 -22.23 5.05
CA ALA A 31 -29.35 -21.75 6.44
C ALA A 31 -28.44 -22.60 7.34
N TRP A 32 -28.40 -23.91 7.13
CA TRP A 32 -27.47 -24.80 7.84
C TRP A 32 -26.00 -24.53 7.46
N LEU A 33 -25.70 -24.38 6.16
CA LEU A 33 -24.38 -24.03 5.64
C LEU A 33 -23.91 -22.67 6.18
N ARG A 34 -24.82 -21.72 6.34
CA ARG A 34 -24.52 -20.43 6.99
C ARG A 34 -24.01 -20.64 8.41
N THR A 35 -24.72 -21.41 9.23
CA THR A 35 -24.31 -21.70 10.62
C THR A 35 -22.97 -22.42 10.66
N VAL A 36 -22.79 -23.46 9.83
CA VAL A 36 -21.53 -24.22 9.75
C VAL A 36 -20.37 -23.34 9.30
N ALA A 37 -20.57 -22.48 8.29
CA ALA A 37 -19.55 -21.56 7.80
C ALA A 37 -19.19 -20.51 8.86
N GLN A 38 -20.18 -19.96 9.56
CA GLN A 38 -19.97 -19.01 10.63
C GLN A 38 -19.19 -19.64 11.80
N GLU A 39 -19.56 -20.83 12.25
CA GLU A 39 -18.84 -21.57 13.29
C GLU A 39 -17.40 -21.91 12.86
N ALA A 40 -17.22 -22.33 11.61
CA ALA A 40 -15.90 -22.66 11.07
C ALA A 40 -14.99 -21.43 11.00
N LEU A 41 -15.49 -20.28 10.53
CA LEU A 41 -14.76 -19.02 10.52
C LEU A 41 -14.48 -18.51 11.94
N GLN A 42 -15.48 -18.56 12.82
CA GLN A 42 -15.36 -18.14 14.22
C GLN A 42 -14.30 -18.95 14.97
N SER A 43 -14.13 -20.24 14.65
CA SER A 43 -13.10 -21.08 15.26
C SER A 43 -11.66 -20.70 14.86
N ARG A 44 -11.49 -19.89 13.81
CA ARG A 44 -10.19 -19.47 13.26
C ARG A 44 -9.90 -18.00 13.44
N LEU A 45 -10.86 -17.22 13.94
CA LEU A 45 -10.77 -15.77 14.06
C LEU A 45 -11.11 -15.35 15.49
N VAL A 46 -10.37 -14.37 15.98
CA VAL A 46 -10.67 -13.69 17.25
C VAL A 46 -11.89 -12.77 17.09
N LEU A 47 -12.09 -12.21 15.89
CA LEU A 47 -13.23 -11.37 15.56
C LEU A 47 -14.55 -12.16 15.59
N GLN A 48 -15.63 -11.48 15.95
CA GLN A 48 -16.98 -12.04 15.86
C GLN A 48 -17.42 -12.08 14.40
N VAL A 49 -17.81 -13.27 13.92
CA VAL A 49 -18.21 -13.51 12.53
C VAL A 49 -19.73 -13.50 12.43
N THR A 50 -20.27 -12.68 11.54
CA THR A 50 -21.70 -12.67 11.21
C THR A 50 -21.89 -12.86 9.70
N LEU A 51 -22.78 -13.79 9.33
CA LEU A 51 -23.29 -13.94 7.96
C LEU A 51 -24.77 -13.56 7.96
N THR A 52 -25.11 -12.50 7.22
CA THR A 52 -26.48 -11.95 7.19
C THR A 52 -27.44 -12.83 6.40
N GLU A 53 -27.02 -13.31 5.22
CA GLU A 53 -27.86 -14.11 4.32
C GLU A 53 -27.56 -15.61 4.38
N ALA A 54 -28.52 -16.43 3.92
CA ALA A 54 -28.32 -17.86 3.72
C ALA A 54 -27.33 -18.12 2.57
N VAL A 55 -26.50 -19.16 2.70
CA VAL A 55 -25.52 -19.53 1.67
C VAL A 55 -26.26 -20.07 0.45
N GLN A 56 -26.01 -19.46 -0.71
CA GLN A 56 -26.51 -19.93 -1.99
C GLN A 56 -25.53 -20.95 -2.55
N TRP A 57 -26.03 -22.05 -3.08
CA TRP A 57 -25.19 -23.12 -3.60
C TRP A 57 -25.81 -23.74 -4.83
N GLN A 58 -24.95 -24.13 -5.77
CA GLN A 58 -25.31 -24.80 -7.01
C GLN A 58 -24.26 -25.89 -7.26
N LEU A 59 -24.68 -27.09 -7.65
CA LEU A 59 -23.74 -28.20 -7.95
C LEU A 59 -23.54 -28.44 -9.45
N TRP A 60 -24.52 -28.06 -10.27
CA TRP A 60 -24.55 -28.39 -11.69
C TRP A 60 -25.09 -27.21 -12.52
N PRO A 61 -24.57 -26.93 -13.74
CA PRO A 61 -23.49 -27.64 -14.45
C PRO A 61 -22.08 -27.34 -13.92
N HIS A 62 -21.92 -26.25 -13.17
CA HIS A 62 -20.70 -25.92 -12.45
C HIS A 62 -21.03 -25.74 -10.96
N GLY A 63 -20.11 -26.18 -10.11
CA GLY A 63 -20.23 -26.03 -8.67
C GLY A 63 -19.97 -24.58 -8.26
N GLN A 64 -20.88 -24.00 -7.50
CA GLN A 64 -20.76 -22.63 -7.01
C GLN A 64 -21.27 -22.55 -5.58
N LEU A 65 -20.51 -21.89 -4.71
CA LEU A 65 -20.92 -21.47 -3.37
C LEU A 65 -20.87 -19.95 -3.32
N ARG A 66 -21.93 -19.34 -2.78
CA ARG A 66 -22.05 -17.89 -2.69
C ARG A 66 -22.47 -17.50 -1.27
N PHE A 67 -21.61 -16.73 -0.63
CA PHE A 67 -21.78 -16.14 0.68
C PHE A 67 -22.04 -14.65 0.51
N ARG A 68 -22.97 -14.07 1.26
CA ARG A 68 -23.31 -12.64 1.17
C ARG A 68 -23.37 -11.99 2.53
N GLY A 69 -22.96 -10.72 2.57
CA GLY A 69 -22.98 -9.86 3.75
C GLY A 69 -22.26 -10.49 4.94
N LEU A 70 -21.00 -10.88 4.72
CA LEU A 70 -20.08 -11.30 5.77
C LEU A 70 -19.56 -10.05 6.48
N VAL A 71 -19.67 -10.00 7.80
CA VAL A 71 -19.11 -8.91 8.61
C VAL A 71 -18.33 -9.50 9.78
N LEU A 72 -17.12 -8.99 9.98
CA LEU A 72 -16.25 -9.32 11.11
C LEU A 72 -16.22 -8.11 12.06
N HIS A 73 -16.60 -8.35 13.31
CA HIS A 73 -16.64 -7.32 14.35
C HIS A 73 -15.53 -7.54 15.37
N ASP A 74 -15.01 -6.46 15.93
CA ASP A 74 -14.14 -6.54 17.09
C ASP A 74 -14.92 -6.89 18.38
N ALA A 75 -14.19 -6.98 19.49
CA ALA A 75 -14.78 -7.27 20.80
C ALA A 75 -15.80 -6.21 21.28
N HIS A 76 -15.76 -4.99 20.73
CA HIS A 76 -16.66 -3.89 21.04
C HIS A 76 -17.83 -3.79 20.04
N GLY A 77 -17.92 -4.71 19.07
CA GLY A 77 -18.97 -4.75 18.05
C GLY A 77 -18.73 -3.84 16.86
N ALA A 78 -17.59 -3.13 16.77
CA ALA A 78 -17.30 -2.28 15.62
C ALA A 78 -16.87 -3.14 14.41
N PRO A 79 -17.39 -2.86 13.20
CA PRO A 79 -17.04 -3.62 12.00
C PRO A 79 -15.59 -3.34 11.58
N GLN A 80 -14.77 -4.38 11.51
CA GLN A 80 -13.37 -4.33 11.07
C GLN A 80 -13.21 -4.79 9.62
N VAL A 81 -14.05 -5.76 9.22
CA VAL A 81 -14.12 -6.25 7.84
C VAL A 81 -15.58 -6.40 7.45
N ALA A 82 -15.95 -5.94 6.27
CA ALA A 82 -17.23 -6.25 5.65
C ALA A 82 -17.00 -6.74 4.22
N VAL A 83 -17.77 -7.73 3.79
CA VAL A 83 -17.71 -8.28 2.43
C VAL A 83 -19.13 -8.48 1.94
N ASP A 84 -19.46 -7.81 0.84
CA ASP A 84 -20.78 -7.91 0.23
C ASP A 84 -21.04 -9.32 -0.31
N GLU A 85 -20.07 -9.89 -1.02
CA GLU A 85 -20.21 -11.20 -1.66
C GLU A 85 -18.88 -11.95 -1.77
N ILE A 86 -18.90 -13.25 -1.46
CA ILE A 86 -17.83 -14.20 -1.77
C ILE A 86 -18.43 -15.32 -2.61
N VAL A 87 -17.83 -15.57 -3.77
CA VAL A 87 -18.23 -16.62 -4.70
C VAL A 87 -17.06 -17.58 -4.88
N ALA A 88 -17.25 -18.85 -4.54
CA ALA A 88 -16.29 -19.91 -4.83
C ALA A 88 -16.83 -20.80 -5.96
N GLY A 89 -16.14 -20.83 -7.09
CA GLY A 89 -16.42 -21.69 -8.23
C GLY A 89 -15.53 -22.93 -8.22
N PHE A 90 -16.12 -24.10 -8.45
CA PHE A 90 -15.41 -25.39 -8.42
C PHE A 90 -16.04 -26.43 -9.35
N THR A 91 -15.26 -27.44 -9.70
CA THR A 91 -15.74 -28.66 -10.35
C THR A 91 -15.83 -29.76 -9.30
N PHE A 92 -16.85 -30.61 -9.36
CA PHE A 92 -17.00 -31.69 -8.38
C PHE A 92 -15.82 -32.67 -8.37
N GLY A 93 -15.25 -32.99 -9.55
CA GLY A 93 -14.05 -33.83 -9.66
C GLY A 93 -12.82 -33.21 -8.98
N ASP A 94 -12.64 -31.90 -9.11
CA ASP A 94 -11.52 -31.17 -8.52
C ASP A 94 -11.59 -31.10 -7.00
N LEU A 95 -12.79 -31.12 -6.41
CA LEU A 95 -12.97 -31.18 -4.96
C LEU A 95 -12.68 -32.56 -4.37
N LEU A 96 -12.84 -33.63 -5.17
CA LEU A 96 -12.62 -35.02 -4.73
C LEU A 96 -11.18 -35.51 -4.97
N ALA A 97 -10.36 -34.72 -5.66
CA ALA A 97 -8.95 -35.04 -5.86
C ALA A 97 -8.19 -35.09 -4.53
N ASP A 98 -7.06 -35.81 -4.50
CA ASP A 98 -6.16 -35.90 -3.34
C ASP A 98 -5.75 -34.51 -2.81
N ARG A 99 -5.66 -33.53 -3.71
CA ARG A 99 -5.50 -32.12 -3.39
C ARG A 99 -6.68 -31.33 -3.97
N PRO A 100 -7.70 -31.00 -3.16
CA PRO A 100 -8.87 -30.29 -3.62
C PRO A 100 -8.51 -28.95 -4.26
N ARG A 101 -9.11 -28.64 -5.41
CA ARG A 101 -8.89 -27.37 -6.11
C ARG A 101 -10.18 -26.57 -6.23
N ILE A 102 -10.07 -25.27 -5.98
CA ILE A 102 -11.10 -24.27 -6.22
C ILE A 102 -10.64 -23.45 -7.42
N ALA A 103 -11.43 -23.46 -8.50
CA ALA A 103 -11.06 -22.81 -9.75
C ALA A 103 -11.01 -21.28 -9.60
N GLU A 104 -11.95 -20.70 -8.86
CA GLU A 104 -11.95 -19.27 -8.57
C GLU A 104 -12.62 -18.97 -7.23
N VAL A 105 -12.03 -18.03 -6.49
CA VAL A 105 -12.67 -17.34 -5.37
C VAL A 105 -12.77 -15.87 -5.74
N ALA A 106 -13.97 -15.37 -5.98
CA ALA A 106 -14.25 -13.97 -6.26
C ALA A 106 -14.85 -13.28 -5.04
N VAL A 107 -14.23 -12.21 -4.58
CA VAL A 107 -14.64 -11.39 -3.44
C VAL A 107 -15.04 -10.02 -3.97
N ARG A 108 -16.23 -9.55 -3.60
CA ARG A 108 -16.78 -8.26 -4.02
C ARG A 108 -17.12 -7.39 -2.81
N GLY A 109 -16.86 -6.09 -2.93
CA GLY A 109 -17.23 -5.11 -1.91
C GLY A 109 -16.53 -5.36 -0.57
N LEU A 110 -15.23 -5.67 -0.61
CA LEU A 110 -14.45 -5.85 0.62
C LEU A 110 -14.15 -4.46 1.21
N HIS A 111 -14.66 -4.17 2.40
CA HIS A 111 -14.27 -3.02 3.20
C HIS A 111 -13.40 -3.50 4.36
N LEU A 112 -12.16 -3.03 4.42
CA LEU A 112 -11.16 -3.43 5.41
C LEU A 112 -10.67 -2.20 6.18
N LYS A 113 -10.76 -2.24 7.50
CA LYS A 113 -10.09 -1.27 8.38
C LYS A 113 -8.77 -1.87 8.90
N VAL A 114 -7.70 -1.11 8.80
CA VAL A 114 -6.36 -1.47 9.28
C VAL A 114 -5.85 -0.38 10.20
N ASP A 115 -5.94 -0.64 11.50
CA ASP A 115 -5.27 0.17 12.52
C ASP A 115 -3.84 -0.35 12.72
N ILE A 116 -2.86 0.55 12.81
CA ILE A 116 -1.46 0.25 13.12
C ILE A 116 -1.20 0.56 14.60
N ASP A 117 -0.66 -0.42 15.35
CA ASP A 117 -0.33 -0.25 16.76
C ASP A 117 0.96 0.56 16.99
N GLU A 118 1.28 0.84 18.26
CA GLU A 118 2.46 1.60 18.67
C GLU A 118 3.79 0.94 18.22
N GLN A 119 3.79 -0.38 18.03
CA GLN A 119 4.94 -1.14 17.54
C GLN A 119 4.97 -1.24 16.00
N GLY A 120 4.03 -0.57 15.31
CA GLY A 120 3.93 -0.57 13.85
C GLY A 120 3.32 -1.86 13.28
N ARG A 121 2.59 -2.65 14.08
CA ARG A 121 1.95 -3.89 13.63
C ARG A 121 0.51 -3.61 13.17
N PRO A 122 0.12 -4.10 11.98
CA PRO A 122 -1.24 -3.96 11.51
C PRO A 122 -2.21 -4.92 12.23
N SER A 123 -3.37 -4.39 12.60
CA SER A 123 -4.46 -5.10 13.30
C SER A 123 -4.90 -6.44 12.67
N PRO A 124 -4.92 -6.64 11.33
CA PRO A 124 -5.22 -7.95 10.74
C PRO A 124 -4.40 -9.13 11.27
N LEU A 125 -3.19 -8.88 11.76
CA LEU A 125 -2.33 -9.92 12.32
C LEU A 125 -2.81 -10.42 13.68
N ALA A 126 -3.48 -9.56 14.45
CA ALA A 126 -4.02 -9.90 15.77
C ALA A 126 -5.36 -10.65 15.68
N TRP A 127 -5.96 -10.77 14.49
CA TRP A 127 -7.24 -11.45 14.31
C TRP A 127 -7.11 -12.98 14.27
N LEU A 128 -5.89 -13.49 14.10
CA LEU A 128 -5.61 -14.92 14.11
C LEU A 128 -5.25 -15.37 15.54
N PRO A 129 -5.81 -16.49 16.03
CA PRO A 129 -5.43 -17.04 17.32
C PRO A 129 -3.96 -17.49 17.30
N PRO A 130 -3.20 -17.29 18.41
CA PRO A 130 -1.76 -17.55 18.47
C PRO A 130 -1.35 -19.03 18.29
N ALA A 131 -2.31 -19.95 18.39
CA ALA A 131 -2.17 -21.34 17.97
C ALA A 131 -3.46 -21.74 17.28
N ALA A 132 -3.39 -22.19 16.03
CA ALA A 132 -4.55 -22.81 15.40
C ALA A 132 -4.98 -24.00 16.27
N PRO A 133 -6.24 -24.07 16.73
CA PRO A 133 -6.70 -25.23 17.48
C PRO A 133 -6.47 -26.47 16.62
N THR A 134 -5.73 -27.44 17.15
CA THR A 134 -5.57 -28.75 16.52
C THR A 134 -6.98 -29.27 16.23
N PRO A 135 -7.30 -29.62 14.97
CA PRO A 135 -8.64 -30.08 14.64
C PRO A 135 -8.97 -31.28 15.55
N ARG A 136 -10.13 -31.22 16.22
CA ARG A 136 -10.61 -32.26 17.17
C ARG A 136 -10.61 -33.68 16.58
N SER A 137 -10.51 -33.81 15.25
CA SER A 137 -10.50 -35.06 14.49
C SER A 137 -9.11 -35.58 14.09
N GLY A 138 -7.99 -34.96 14.50
CA GLY A 138 -6.62 -35.43 14.21
C GLY A 138 -6.23 -35.46 12.72
N ARG A 139 -7.15 -35.19 11.80
CA ARG A 139 -6.89 -35.00 10.37
C ARG A 139 -6.57 -33.53 10.10
N ALA A 140 -5.35 -33.26 9.66
CA ALA A 140 -5.03 -32.01 9.00
C ALA A 140 -6.01 -31.81 7.84
N LEU A 141 -6.60 -30.62 7.72
CA LEU A 141 -7.43 -30.29 6.57
C LEU A 141 -6.57 -30.42 5.29
N PRO A 142 -7.11 -31.00 4.21
CA PRO A 142 -6.36 -31.09 2.96
C PRO A 142 -5.98 -29.68 2.50
N ALA A 143 -4.74 -29.52 2.02
CA ALA A 143 -4.23 -28.25 1.53
C ALA A 143 -4.95 -27.89 0.22
N VAL A 144 -6.05 -27.16 0.33
CA VAL A 144 -6.84 -26.69 -0.81
C VAL A 144 -6.02 -25.71 -1.63
N VAL A 145 -6.04 -25.88 -2.96
CA VAL A 145 -5.45 -24.93 -3.91
C VAL A 145 -6.55 -24.03 -4.43
N ILE A 146 -6.37 -22.72 -4.33
CA ILE A 146 -7.22 -21.76 -5.03
C ILE A 146 -6.46 -21.32 -6.28
N GLU A 147 -6.92 -21.71 -7.46
CA GLU A 147 -6.25 -21.38 -8.72
C GLU A 147 -6.23 -19.87 -8.99
N ARG A 148 -7.32 -19.19 -8.60
CA ARG A 148 -7.47 -17.75 -8.79
C ARG A 148 -8.29 -17.13 -7.66
N LEU A 149 -7.76 -16.10 -7.03
CA LEU A 149 -8.44 -15.19 -6.13
C LEU A 149 -8.63 -13.85 -6.85
N THR A 150 -9.86 -13.38 -6.96
CA THR A 150 -10.19 -12.06 -7.49
C THR A 150 -10.89 -11.23 -6.43
N LEU A 151 -10.45 -9.98 -6.29
CA LEU A 151 -10.99 -8.99 -5.36
C LEU A 151 -11.42 -7.80 -6.22
N THR A 152 -12.67 -7.36 -6.07
CA THR A 152 -13.25 -6.26 -6.85
C THR A 152 -14.03 -5.31 -5.98
N GLY A 153 -13.89 -4.01 -6.25
CA GLY A 153 -14.52 -2.97 -5.45
C GLY A 153 -14.08 -3.01 -3.98
N THR A 154 -12.78 -3.21 -3.75
CA THR A 154 -12.23 -3.32 -2.41
C THR A 154 -11.84 -1.94 -1.89
N GLU A 155 -12.24 -1.59 -0.69
CA GLU A 155 -11.82 -0.40 0.04
C GLU A 155 -10.98 -0.80 1.26
N VAL A 156 -9.78 -0.23 1.39
CA VAL A 156 -8.93 -0.39 2.56
C VAL A 156 -8.69 0.97 3.20
N ARG A 157 -8.99 1.10 4.49
CA ARG A 157 -8.66 2.28 5.28
C ARG A 157 -7.52 1.96 6.22
N VAL A 158 -6.48 2.78 6.21
CA VAL A 158 -5.32 2.63 7.10
C VAL A 158 -5.19 3.85 7.98
N ASP A 159 -5.07 3.61 9.29
CA ASP A 159 -4.81 4.63 10.30
C ASP A 159 -3.55 4.25 11.10
N ASP A 160 -2.53 5.10 11.01
CA ASP A 160 -1.27 4.98 11.75
C ASP A 160 -1.05 6.28 12.54
N PRO A 161 -1.49 6.31 13.82
CA PRO A 161 -1.39 7.51 14.65
C PRO A 161 0.05 7.85 15.02
N VAL A 162 0.95 6.85 15.09
CA VAL A 162 2.36 7.07 15.45
C VAL A 162 3.07 7.89 14.38
N ARG A 163 2.79 7.58 13.10
CA ARG A 163 3.38 8.28 11.95
C ARG A 163 2.49 9.40 11.41
N ASN A 164 1.33 9.62 12.02
CA ASN A 164 0.29 10.53 11.55
C ASN A 164 -0.10 10.28 10.08
N VAL A 165 -0.23 9.00 9.71
CA VAL A 165 -0.61 8.59 8.36
C VAL A 165 -2.07 8.14 8.38
N ARG A 166 -2.88 8.77 7.53
CA ARG A 166 -4.26 8.35 7.28
C ARG A 166 -4.46 8.29 5.78
N LEU A 167 -4.85 7.12 5.30
CA LEU A 167 -5.10 6.91 3.88
C LEU A 167 -6.29 5.98 3.64
N ARG A 168 -6.85 6.12 2.45
CA ARG A 168 -7.93 5.29 1.91
C ARG A 168 -7.48 4.77 0.54
N ALA A 169 -7.45 3.46 0.38
CA ALA A 169 -7.13 2.81 -0.88
C ALA A 169 -8.39 2.16 -1.47
N TRP A 170 -8.70 2.49 -2.71
CA TRP A 170 -9.71 1.84 -3.53
C TRP A 170 -9.02 0.92 -4.54
N LEU A 171 -9.22 -0.39 -4.40
CA LEU A 171 -8.69 -1.41 -5.29
C LEU A 171 -9.82 -1.88 -6.20
N PRO A 172 -9.98 -1.29 -7.41
CA PRO A 172 -10.99 -1.74 -8.35
C PRO A 172 -10.80 -3.21 -8.73
N ARG A 173 -9.54 -3.66 -8.79
CA ARG A 173 -9.19 -5.05 -9.09
C ARG A 173 -7.88 -5.45 -8.40
N LEU A 174 -7.93 -6.57 -7.71
CA LEU A 174 -6.76 -7.33 -7.28
C LEU A 174 -6.96 -8.78 -7.71
N ALA A 175 -5.94 -9.37 -8.32
CA ALA A 175 -5.97 -10.77 -8.75
C ALA A 175 -4.71 -11.49 -8.24
N ALA A 176 -4.88 -12.65 -7.63
CA ALA A 176 -3.80 -13.49 -7.15
C ALA A 176 -4.03 -14.94 -7.60
N GLY A 177 -2.98 -15.68 -7.95
CA GLY A 177 -3.13 -17.13 -8.19
C GLY A 177 -1.89 -17.81 -8.77
N PRO A 178 -1.68 -19.11 -8.50
CA PRO A 178 -2.40 -19.93 -7.52
C PRO A 178 -2.09 -19.55 -6.05
N VAL A 179 -3.04 -19.76 -5.15
CA VAL A 179 -2.91 -19.57 -3.69
C VAL A 179 -2.91 -20.95 -3.04
N ALA A 180 -1.71 -21.45 -2.74
CA ALA A 180 -1.52 -22.69 -2.00
C ALA A 180 -0.15 -22.72 -1.31
N LEU A 181 -0.05 -23.48 -0.21
CA LEU A 181 1.23 -23.72 0.46
C LEU A 181 2.20 -24.42 -0.50
N GLY A 182 3.42 -23.88 -0.62
CA GLY A 182 4.50 -24.41 -1.46
C GLY A 182 4.42 -24.03 -2.94
N GLU A 183 3.31 -23.44 -3.40
CA GLU A 183 3.14 -23.04 -4.80
C GLU A 183 3.43 -21.55 -4.99
N GLY A 184 4.07 -21.22 -6.12
CA GLY A 184 4.29 -19.85 -6.54
C GLY A 184 3.08 -19.32 -7.31
N GLY A 185 2.64 -18.11 -6.98
CA GLY A 185 1.57 -17.41 -7.68
C GLY A 185 2.00 -16.03 -8.16
N ARG A 186 1.12 -15.38 -8.92
CA ARG A 186 1.28 -13.98 -9.31
C ARG A 186 0.18 -13.15 -8.68
N LEU A 187 0.56 -12.01 -8.12
CA LEU A 187 -0.33 -10.97 -7.62
C LEU A 187 -0.28 -9.78 -8.59
N ARG A 188 -1.44 -9.33 -9.04
CA ARG A 188 -1.64 -8.07 -9.76
C ARG A 188 -2.57 -7.18 -8.97
N LEU A 189 -2.19 -5.92 -8.82
CA LEU A 189 -2.97 -4.94 -8.10
C LEU A 189 -3.08 -3.65 -8.92
N THR A 190 -4.27 -3.08 -8.92
CA THR A 190 -4.54 -1.71 -9.33
C THR A 190 -5.25 -1.03 -8.16
N ALA A 191 -4.74 0.12 -7.74
CA ALA A 191 -5.27 0.85 -6.60
C ALA A 191 -5.29 2.37 -6.88
N GLN A 192 -6.26 3.05 -6.30
CA GLN A 192 -6.29 4.50 -6.14
C GLN A 192 -6.18 4.79 -4.65
N ILE A 193 -5.17 5.55 -4.25
CA ILE A 193 -4.86 5.86 -2.86
C ILE A 193 -5.10 7.35 -2.64
N GLU A 194 -6.06 7.64 -1.78
CA GLU A 194 -6.29 8.97 -1.22
C GLU A 194 -5.53 9.07 0.10
N LEU A 195 -4.52 9.95 0.16
CA LEU A 195 -3.83 10.30 1.39
C LEU A 195 -4.52 11.51 2.00
N ALA A 196 -4.84 11.44 3.29
CA ALA A 196 -5.42 12.54 4.06
C ALA A 196 -4.41 13.21 5.00
N ALA A 197 -3.44 12.44 5.52
CA ALA A 197 -2.39 12.93 6.42
C ALA A 197 -1.07 12.15 6.22
N PRO A 198 0.10 12.77 6.43
CA PRO A 198 0.29 14.18 6.79
C PRO A 198 0.02 15.16 5.65
N LEU A 199 -0.22 14.63 4.44
CA LEU A 199 -0.23 15.38 3.20
C LEU A 199 -1.37 14.88 2.31
N ALA A 200 -2.27 15.79 1.93
CA ALA A 200 -3.47 15.45 1.16
C ALA A 200 -3.16 15.26 -0.33
N GLY A 201 -3.48 14.10 -0.90
CA GLY A 201 -3.21 13.80 -2.31
C GLY A 201 -3.85 12.50 -2.79
N GLU A 202 -3.78 12.29 -4.10
CA GLU A 202 -4.31 11.10 -4.78
C GLU A 202 -3.21 10.45 -5.60
N LEU A 203 -3.06 9.13 -5.46
CA LEU A 203 -2.08 8.32 -6.18
C LEU A 203 -2.78 7.14 -6.86
N ALA A 204 -2.56 6.97 -8.16
CA ALA A 204 -2.83 5.72 -8.85
C ALA A 204 -1.61 4.81 -8.70
N VAL A 205 -1.83 3.54 -8.35
CA VAL A 205 -0.79 2.52 -8.18
C VAL A 205 -1.15 1.30 -9.00
N GLU A 206 -0.19 0.81 -9.76
CA GLU A 206 -0.28 -0.45 -10.50
C GLU A 206 0.94 -1.29 -10.19
N GLY A 207 0.75 -2.58 -9.93
CA GLY A 207 1.86 -3.47 -9.59
C GLY A 207 1.60 -4.92 -9.94
N GLU A 208 2.69 -5.63 -10.23
CA GLU A 208 2.71 -7.08 -10.37
C GLU A 208 3.88 -7.65 -9.56
N THR A 209 3.65 -8.77 -8.89
CA THR A 209 4.69 -9.49 -8.16
C THR A 209 4.44 -10.99 -8.16
N GLY A 210 5.53 -11.77 -8.20
CA GLY A 210 5.49 -13.19 -7.86
C GLY A 210 5.48 -13.37 -6.34
N TYR A 211 4.68 -14.30 -5.83
CA TYR A 211 4.69 -14.66 -4.41
C TYR A 211 4.75 -16.18 -4.22
N ARG A 212 5.15 -16.61 -3.03
CA ARG A 212 5.08 -18.00 -2.59
C ARG A 212 4.72 -18.07 -1.11
N PHE A 213 3.83 -18.99 -0.76
CA PHE A 213 3.55 -19.35 0.63
C PHE A 213 4.47 -20.51 1.05
N ASP A 214 5.15 -20.39 2.18
CA ASP A 214 5.91 -21.48 2.78
C ASP A 214 5.61 -21.58 4.30
N ALA A 215 6.24 -22.55 4.97
CA ALA A 215 6.03 -22.79 6.40
C ALA A 215 6.47 -21.62 7.30
N GLN A 216 7.30 -20.71 6.81
CA GLN A 216 7.77 -19.54 7.54
C GLN A 216 7.12 -18.23 7.05
N GLY A 217 6.08 -18.28 6.22
CA GLY A 217 5.26 -17.12 5.84
C GLY A 217 5.12 -16.89 4.34
N ILE A 218 5.02 -15.62 3.94
CA ILE A 218 4.86 -15.20 2.54
C ILE A 218 6.19 -14.65 2.04
N ARG A 219 6.71 -15.21 0.96
CA ARG A 219 7.82 -14.65 0.19
C ARG A 219 7.28 -13.94 -1.04
N LEU A 220 7.70 -12.70 -1.24
CA LEU A 220 7.54 -11.94 -2.47
C LEU A 220 8.87 -12.01 -3.24
N ASP A 221 8.82 -12.48 -4.49
CA ASP A 221 10.02 -12.75 -5.28
C ASP A 221 10.68 -11.49 -5.79
N ALA A 222 9.89 -10.58 -6.38
CA ALA A 222 10.23 -9.21 -6.75
C ALA A 222 8.93 -8.44 -6.95
N LEU A 223 8.80 -7.25 -6.37
CA LEU A 223 7.62 -6.40 -6.54
C LEU A 223 8.04 -5.14 -7.30
N THR A 224 7.49 -4.97 -8.49
CA THR A 224 7.55 -3.71 -9.22
C THR A 224 6.20 -3.04 -9.13
N THR A 225 6.18 -1.82 -8.59
CA THR A 225 5.01 -0.95 -8.60
C THR A 225 5.31 0.32 -9.36
N ALA A 226 4.41 0.69 -10.27
CA ALA A 226 4.35 2.02 -10.84
C ALA A 226 3.32 2.83 -10.06
N PHE A 227 3.60 4.11 -9.84
CA PHE A 227 2.67 5.03 -9.21
C PHE A 227 2.72 6.40 -9.90
N SER A 228 1.57 7.04 -9.99
CA SER A 228 1.41 8.38 -10.57
C SER A 228 0.32 9.10 -9.81
N GLY A 229 0.27 10.43 -9.87
CA GLY A 229 -0.82 11.13 -9.21
C GLY A 229 -0.53 12.58 -8.93
N GLN A 230 -1.32 13.15 -8.03
CA GLN A 230 -1.24 14.55 -7.68
C GLN A 230 -1.29 14.72 -6.17
N TRP A 231 -0.41 15.57 -5.67
CA TRP A 231 -0.35 15.96 -4.29
C TRP A 231 -0.70 17.45 -4.22
N ASN A 232 -1.56 17.84 -3.26
CA ASN A 232 -1.89 19.22 -2.87
C ASN A 232 -2.26 20.18 -4.03
N ARG A 233 -2.72 19.64 -5.17
CA ARG A 233 -3.01 20.34 -6.44
C ARG A 233 -1.83 21.03 -7.12
N VAL A 234 -0.68 21.16 -6.46
CA VAL A 234 0.48 21.90 -6.96
C VAL A 234 1.59 20.97 -7.44
N TRP A 235 1.76 19.82 -6.79
CA TRP A 235 2.77 18.84 -7.16
C TRP A 235 2.13 17.68 -7.90
N ARG A 236 2.65 17.33 -9.07
CA ARG A 236 2.18 16.20 -9.85
C ARG A 236 3.28 15.16 -9.95
N LEU A 237 3.04 13.98 -9.39
CA LEU A 237 3.89 12.83 -9.64
C LEU A 237 3.56 12.30 -11.05
N VAL A 238 4.47 12.56 -11.98
CA VAL A 238 4.32 12.16 -13.39
C VAL A 238 4.54 10.66 -13.53
N GLU A 239 5.62 10.17 -12.93
CA GLU A 239 6.02 8.77 -12.96
C GLU A 239 6.75 8.46 -11.67
N GLY A 240 6.42 7.33 -11.06
CA GLY A 240 7.08 6.80 -9.89
C GLY A 240 7.18 5.30 -10.03
N ARG A 241 8.29 4.73 -9.59
CA ARG A 241 8.53 3.30 -9.60
C ARG A 241 9.19 2.85 -8.31
N VAL A 242 8.67 1.79 -7.71
CA VAL A 242 9.33 1.06 -6.62
C VAL A 242 9.64 -0.34 -7.10
N ASP A 243 10.91 -0.73 -7.03
CA ASP A 243 11.35 -2.09 -7.26
C ASP A 243 11.85 -2.67 -5.93
N ILE A 244 11.11 -3.63 -5.39
CA ILE A 244 11.52 -4.38 -4.21
C ILE A 244 12.14 -5.69 -4.71
N GLY A 245 13.41 -5.90 -4.37
CA GLY A 245 14.22 -7.04 -4.83
C GLY A 245 13.60 -8.36 -4.39
N ALA A 246 13.64 -8.66 -3.09
CA ALA A 246 12.86 -9.73 -2.48
C ALA A 246 12.38 -9.27 -1.10
N ALA A 247 11.18 -9.68 -0.73
CA ALA A 247 10.61 -9.39 0.58
C ALA A 247 10.01 -10.65 1.20
N ARG A 248 10.10 -10.74 2.53
CA ARG A 248 9.54 -11.84 3.31
C ARG A 248 8.72 -11.29 4.44
N VAL A 249 7.49 -11.77 4.55
CA VAL A 249 6.63 -11.56 5.71
C VAL A 249 6.66 -12.84 6.53
N GLY A 250 7.39 -12.80 7.65
CA GLY A 250 7.56 -13.92 8.58
C GLY A 250 6.26 -14.29 9.30
N ALA A 251 6.24 -15.46 9.93
CA ALA A 251 5.11 -15.92 10.75
C ALA A 251 4.87 -15.06 12.00
N ASP A 252 5.90 -14.35 12.47
CA ASP A 252 5.85 -13.30 13.50
C ASP A 252 5.41 -11.93 12.94
N ALA A 253 5.03 -11.91 11.66
CA ALA A 253 4.76 -10.73 10.86
C ALA A 253 5.94 -9.78 10.68
N GLY A 254 7.18 -10.23 10.92
CA GLY A 254 8.39 -9.50 10.56
C GLY A 254 8.46 -9.28 9.05
N TRP A 255 8.75 -8.05 8.60
CA TRP A 255 9.02 -7.76 7.18
C TRP A 255 10.52 -7.71 6.98
N HIS A 256 11.06 -8.62 6.18
CA HIS A 256 12.46 -8.57 5.77
C HIS A 256 12.51 -8.21 4.31
N MET A 257 13.20 -7.11 4.00
CA MET A 257 13.38 -6.66 2.62
C MET A 257 14.88 -6.64 2.31
N GLU A 258 15.27 -7.30 1.23
CA GLU A 258 16.68 -7.39 0.83
C GLU A 258 17.17 -6.04 0.30
N ALA A 259 16.45 -5.46 -0.65
CA ALA A 259 16.70 -4.13 -1.20
C ALA A 259 15.41 -3.53 -1.76
N ALA A 260 15.32 -2.20 -1.79
CA ALA A 260 14.32 -1.50 -2.57
C ALA A 260 14.95 -0.32 -3.32
N GLU A 261 14.56 -0.16 -4.57
CA GLU A 261 14.86 1.01 -5.37
C GLU A 261 13.58 1.82 -5.58
N LEU A 262 13.68 3.13 -5.41
CA LEU A 262 12.63 4.10 -5.64
C LEU A 262 13.13 5.06 -6.71
N SER A 263 12.32 5.30 -7.73
CA SER A 263 12.50 6.43 -8.64
C SER A 263 11.19 7.20 -8.77
N ALA A 264 11.28 8.52 -8.91
CA ALA A 264 10.13 9.39 -9.06
C ALA A 264 10.48 10.65 -9.85
N GLN A 265 9.58 11.07 -10.71
CA GLN A 265 9.59 12.38 -11.36
C GLN A 265 8.36 13.15 -10.90
N VAL A 266 8.60 14.30 -10.29
CA VAL A 266 7.57 15.17 -9.72
C VAL A 266 7.65 16.53 -10.40
N ASP A 267 6.57 16.96 -11.03
CA ASP A 267 6.44 18.31 -11.54
C ASP A 267 5.95 19.22 -10.40
N GLY A 268 6.73 20.26 -10.11
CA GLY A 268 6.41 21.28 -9.13
C GLY A 268 6.25 22.68 -9.73
N PRO A 269 5.86 23.67 -8.91
CA PRO A 269 5.61 25.05 -9.37
C PRO A 269 6.89 25.77 -9.85
N GLN A 270 8.06 25.29 -9.41
CA GLN A 270 9.36 25.83 -9.78
C GLN A 270 10.00 25.07 -10.95
N GLY A 271 9.56 23.84 -11.23
CA GLY A 271 10.09 22.97 -12.27
C GLY A 271 10.06 21.49 -11.85
N PRO A 272 10.53 20.59 -12.73
CA PRO A 272 10.59 19.17 -12.46
C PRO A 272 11.67 18.83 -11.42
N LEU A 273 11.34 17.86 -10.56
CA LEU A 273 12.22 17.22 -9.59
C LEU A 273 12.29 15.73 -9.94
N ALA A 274 13.49 15.23 -10.26
CA ALA A 274 13.77 13.81 -10.39
C ALA A 274 14.39 13.29 -9.09
N LEU A 275 13.94 12.15 -8.60
CA LEU A 275 14.41 11.48 -7.39
C LEU A 275 14.74 10.03 -7.74
N SER A 276 15.88 9.54 -7.27
CA SER A 276 16.20 8.12 -7.20
C SER A 276 16.79 7.79 -5.83
N ALA A 277 16.44 6.64 -5.26
CA ALA A 277 16.93 6.21 -3.97
C ALA A 277 17.01 4.70 -3.91
N VAL A 278 18.09 4.20 -3.33
CA VAL A 278 18.30 2.79 -3.02
C VAL A 278 18.30 2.63 -1.51
N ILE A 279 17.42 1.79 -1.01
CA ILE A 279 17.30 1.42 0.40
C ILE A 279 18.03 0.10 0.57
N ASP A 280 19.20 0.17 1.20
CA ASP A 280 19.98 -1.02 1.54
C ASP A 280 19.40 -1.64 2.81
N ARG A 281 18.87 -2.87 2.68
CA ARG A 281 18.55 -3.78 3.78
C ARG A 281 17.70 -3.17 4.91
N ALA A 282 16.37 -3.20 4.76
CA ALA A 282 15.48 -2.95 5.89
C ALA A 282 15.26 -4.26 6.67
N VAL A 283 16.09 -4.50 7.71
CA VAL A 283 15.89 -5.63 8.63
C VAL A 283 14.93 -5.19 9.73
N ARG A 284 13.73 -5.79 9.82
CA ARG A 284 12.78 -5.54 10.93
C ARG A 284 13.21 -6.17 12.27
N ALA A 285 14.50 -6.17 12.55
CA ALA A 285 15.08 -6.53 13.85
C ALA A 285 15.92 -5.40 14.46
N ASP A 286 16.24 -4.35 13.70
CA ASP A 286 16.96 -3.18 14.21
C ASP A 286 16.32 -1.94 13.58
N THR A 287 15.87 -0.99 14.39
CA THR A 287 15.11 0.19 13.97
C THR A 287 15.90 1.16 13.09
N ARG A 288 17.08 0.76 12.62
CA ARG A 288 18.06 1.55 11.87
C ARG A 288 18.05 1.14 10.40
N TRP A 289 17.36 1.94 9.59
CA TRP A 289 17.44 1.85 8.12
C TRP A 289 18.41 2.89 7.59
N ARG A 290 18.99 2.61 6.41
CA ARG A 290 19.78 3.56 5.63
C ARG A 290 19.35 3.49 4.17
N ALA A 291 19.25 4.64 3.53
CA ALA A 291 19.09 4.76 2.09
C ALA A 291 20.13 5.74 1.54
N THR A 292 20.57 5.50 0.32
CA THR A 292 21.37 6.45 -0.44
C THR A 292 20.61 6.81 -1.71
N GLY A 293 20.72 8.04 -2.18
CA GLY A 293 19.94 8.47 -3.32
C GLY A 293 20.49 9.72 -3.98
N ARG A 294 19.83 10.10 -5.06
CA ARG A 294 20.09 11.30 -5.83
C ARG A 294 18.78 12.04 -6.07
N ALA A 295 18.81 13.35 -6.01
CA ALA A 295 17.70 14.18 -6.44
C ALA A 295 18.23 15.30 -7.32
N ALA A 296 17.58 15.52 -8.47
CA ALA A 296 17.94 16.57 -9.42
C ALA A 296 16.76 17.53 -9.57
N LEU A 297 17.03 18.83 -9.46
CA LEU A 297 16.09 19.92 -9.59
C LEU A 297 16.47 20.79 -10.78
N ALA A 298 15.58 20.92 -11.75
CA ALA A 298 15.67 21.94 -12.79
C ALA A 298 14.60 23.01 -12.53
N ALA A 299 15.01 24.20 -12.10
CA ALA A 299 14.12 25.32 -11.84
C ALA A 299 14.46 26.52 -12.73
N PRO A 300 14.01 26.53 -14.01
CA PRO A 300 14.40 27.55 -14.98
C PRO A 300 13.93 28.96 -14.61
N ARG A 301 12.84 29.09 -13.84
CA ARG A 301 12.36 30.39 -13.32
C ARG A 301 13.33 31.04 -12.34
N LEU A 302 14.08 30.21 -11.60
CA LEU A 302 15.08 30.65 -10.63
C LEU A 302 16.50 30.55 -11.19
N ASP A 303 16.65 30.10 -12.44
CA ASP A 303 17.94 29.82 -13.07
C ASP A 303 18.80 28.87 -12.22
N ILE A 304 18.17 27.80 -11.72
CA ILE A 304 18.79 26.76 -10.92
C ILE A 304 18.75 25.44 -11.69
N ASP A 305 19.90 24.77 -11.73
CA ASP A 305 20.03 23.38 -12.13
C ASP A 305 20.95 22.71 -11.11
N ALA A 306 20.41 21.85 -10.24
CA ALA A 306 21.16 21.30 -9.12
C ALA A 306 20.84 19.83 -8.89
N GLU A 307 21.87 19.07 -8.56
CA GLU A 307 21.80 17.69 -8.13
C GLU A 307 22.28 17.58 -6.68
N THR A 308 21.60 16.78 -5.89
CA THR A 308 22.07 16.35 -4.58
C THR A 308 22.21 14.84 -4.53
N VAL A 309 23.35 14.38 -4.03
CA VAL A 309 23.52 13.01 -3.55
C VAL A 309 23.23 13.02 -2.06
N PHE A 310 22.38 12.12 -1.58
CA PHE A 310 21.93 12.11 -0.20
C PHE A 310 22.03 10.74 0.44
N GLN A 311 22.11 10.75 1.75
CA GLN A 311 22.01 9.60 2.62
C GLN A 311 20.95 9.89 3.67
N ALA A 312 19.96 9.01 3.74
CA ALA A 312 18.88 9.08 4.70
C ALA A 312 19.04 7.94 5.70
N GLU A 313 18.95 8.26 6.97
CA GLU A 313 18.99 7.33 8.09
C GLU A 313 17.78 7.58 8.98
N THR A 314 17.65 6.76 10.02
CA THR A 314 16.47 6.79 10.90
C THR A 314 16.24 8.15 11.54
N ASP A 315 17.32 8.80 11.96
CA ASP A 315 17.34 10.04 12.74
C ASP A 315 17.91 11.25 11.98
N ARG A 316 18.44 11.07 10.76
CA ARG A 316 19.06 12.15 9.99
C ARG A 316 18.95 11.96 8.48
N LEU A 317 18.95 13.07 7.75
CA LEU A 317 19.25 13.13 6.33
C LEU A 317 20.46 14.03 6.11
N SER A 318 21.31 13.70 5.16
CA SER A 318 22.46 14.54 4.81
C SER A 318 22.82 14.34 3.36
N GLY A 319 23.50 15.31 2.76
CA GLY A 319 23.93 15.18 1.39
C GLY A 319 24.91 16.24 0.96
N THR A 320 25.37 16.08 -0.28
CA THR A 320 26.17 17.05 -1.01
C THR A 320 25.38 17.53 -2.20
N LEU A 321 25.43 18.83 -2.46
CA LEU A 321 24.76 19.48 -3.57
C LEU A 321 25.81 20.00 -4.56
N ALA A 322 25.56 19.84 -5.85
CA ALA A 322 26.36 20.37 -6.94
C ALA A 322 25.44 20.84 -8.06
N GLY A 323 25.82 21.90 -8.77
CA GLY A 323 24.99 22.45 -9.83
C GLY A 323 25.36 23.85 -10.25
N ARG A 324 24.35 24.59 -10.70
CA ARG A 324 24.45 25.97 -11.13
C ARG A 324 23.30 26.81 -10.60
N LEU A 325 23.60 28.05 -10.25
CA LEU A 325 22.64 29.10 -9.95
C LEU A 325 23.05 30.37 -10.72
N ALA A 326 22.13 30.92 -11.52
CA ALA A 326 22.35 32.13 -12.31
C ALA A 326 23.64 32.10 -13.14
N ASP A 327 23.84 30.99 -13.88
CA ASP A 327 25.04 30.68 -14.67
C ASP A 327 26.33 30.39 -13.88
N SER A 328 26.34 30.51 -12.55
CA SER A 328 27.53 30.26 -11.70
C SER A 328 27.53 28.87 -11.08
N ALA A 329 28.71 28.29 -10.85
CA ALA A 329 28.83 27.03 -10.14
C ALA A 329 28.31 27.16 -8.71
N LEU A 330 27.55 26.14 -8.28
CA LEU A 330 26.96 26.00 -6.96
C LEU A 330 27.41 24.65 -6.39
N GLU A 331 28.03 24.66 -5.23
CA GLU A 331 28.42 23.45 -4.51
C GLU A 331 28.06 23.58 -3.04
N GLY A 332 27.88 22.46 -2.34
CA GLY A 332 27.64 22.52 -0.92
C GLY A 332 27.30 21.21 -0.26
N ARG A 333 26.94 21.32 1.01
CA ARG A 333 26.49 20.21 1.84
C ARG A 333 25.28 20.63 2.65
N TRP A 334 24.47 19.65 2.99
CA TRP A 334 23.30 19.87 3.83
C TRP A 334 23.11 18.75 4.83
N PHE A 335 22.44 19.09 5.91
CA PHE A 335 22.14 18.18 7.01
C PHE A 335 20.78 18.52 7.61
N TRP A 336 19.95 17.51 7.84
CA TRP A 336 18.65 17.66 8.48
C TRP A 336 18.45 16.57 9.53
N PRO A 337 18.42 16.90 10.83
CA PRO A 337 18.02 15.97 11.88
C PRO A 337 16.50 15.70 11.79
N ARG A 338 16.08 14.43 11.81
CA ARG A 338 14.65 14.04 11.73
C ARG A 338 13.92 14.11 13.07
N THR A 339 14.57 14.57 14.13
CA THR A 339 13.91 14.82 15.42
C THR A 339 12.86 15.91 15.25
N ALA A 340 11.76 15.85 16.00
CA ALA A 340 10.70 16.86 15.96
C ALA A 340 11.31 18.27 16.17
N GLY A 341 11.10 19.17 15.20
CA GLY A 341 11.68 20.52 15.20
C GLY A 341 13.10 20.65 14.64
N GLY A 342 13.63 19.62 13.98
CA GLY A 342 14.96 19.66 13.38
C GLY A 342 15.13 20.75 12.31
N THR A 343 16.17 21.56 12.47
CA THR A 343 16.56 22.63 11.54
C THR A 343 17.41 22.08 10.40
N LEU A 344 17.07 22.41 9.16
CA LEU A 344 17.90 22.13 7.99
C LEU A 344 19.14 23.04 8.03
N ASP A 345 20.34 22.46 8.07
CA ASP A 345 21.61 23.17 7.96
C ASP A 345 22.12 23.07 6.51
N LEU A 346 22.36 24.21 5.87
CA LEU A 346 22.87 24.32 4.50
C LEU A 346 24.18 25.07 4.51
N GLN A 347 25.20 24.51 3.86
CA GLN A 347 26.46 25.21 3.60
C GLN A 347 26.72 25.18 2.11
N LEU A 348 26.69 26.35 1.50
CA LEU A 348 26.72 26.51 0.05
C LEU A 348 27.85 27.46 -0.35
N THR A 349 28.47 27.17 -1.49
CA THR A 349 29.49 28.00 -2.14
C THR A 349 29.01 28.33 -3.56
N ILE A 350 29.08 29.60 -3.93
CA ILE A 350 28.74 30.09 -5.27
C ILE A 350 29.88 30.98 -5.78
N ASP A 351 30.31 30.76 -7.02
CA ASP A 351 31.38 31.57 -7.61
C ASP A 351 31.00 33.04 -7.81
N ALA A 352 29.81 33.29 -8.38
CA ALA A 352 29.28 34.63 -8.56
C ALA A 352 27.76 34.66 -8.40
N LEU A 353 27.24 35.65 -7.68
CA LEU A 353 25.81 35.83 -7.47
C LEU A 353 25.43 37.28 -7.74
N ASP A 354 24.55 37.49 -8.71
CA ASP A 354 23.96 38.79 -9.00
C ASP A 354 22.52 38.81 -8.47
N LEU A 355 22.35 39.40 -7.28
CA LEU A 355 21.04 39.53 -6.64
C LEU A 355 20.14 40.53 -7.37
N ASP A 356 20.71 41.50 -8.09
CA ASP A 356 19.93 42.46 -8.88
C ASP A 356 19.27 41.74 -10.07
N ARG A 357 20.03 40.87 -10.75
CA ARG A 357 19.53 40.03 -11.85
C ARG A 357 18.48 39.02 -11.37
N LEU A 358 18.70 38.37 -10.22
CA LEU A 358 17.74 37.44 -9.64
C LEU A 358 16.45 38.16 -9.21
N ARG A 359 16.56 39.32 -8.55
CA ARG A 359 15.40 40.11 -8.13
C ARG A 359 14.54 40.58 -9.30
N ALA A 360 15.16 40.95 -10.43
CA ALA A 360 14.45 41.33 -11.64
C ALA A 360 13.66 40.17 -12.30
N ARG A 361 14.02 38.93 -11.99
CA ARG A 361 13.35 37.72 -12.51
C ARG A 361 12.25 37.18 -11.58
N LEU A 362 12.24 37.59 -10.31
CA LEU A 362 11.19 37.23 -9.38
C LEU A 362 9.89 37.98 -9.75
N PRO A 363 8.72 37.31 -9.70
CA PRO A 363 7.44 37.97 -9.95
C PRO A 363 7.22 39.11 -8.93
N SER A 364 6.59 40.19 -9.39
CA SER A 364 6.20 41.31 -8.53
C SER A 364 5.26 40.81 -7.41
N ALA A 365 5.40 41.37 -6.21
CA ALA A 365 4.74 40.92 -4.98
C ALA A 365 3.20 40.79 -5.05
N ASP A 366 2.55 41.33 -6.09
CA ASP A 366 1.10 41.31 -6.30
C ASP A 366 0.55 40.00 -6.89
N THR A 367 1.42 39.09 -7.35
CA THR A 367 1.02 37.72 -7.71
C THR A 367 1.15 36.81 -6.48
N GLN A 368 0.29 37.00 -5.49
CA GLN A 368 0.04 36.00 -4.44
C GLN A 368 -0.64 34.76 -5.05
N GLY A 369 0.11 33.98 -5.81
CA GLY A 369 -0.03 32.54 -5.69
C GLY A 369 0.61 32.16 -4.36
N ASP A 370 -0.03 31.31 -3.57
CA ASP A 370 0.54 30.74 -2.35
C ASP A 370 1.89 30.06 -2.68
N LEU A 371 2.97 30.84 -2.69
CA LEU A 371 4.32 30.29 -2.66
C LEU A 371 4.37 29.46 -1.38
N PRO A 372 4.87 28.21 -1.42
CA PRO A 372 5.03 27.41 -0.22
C PRO A 372 5.75 28.26 0.84
N ARG A 373 5.29 28.25 2.08
CA ARG A 373 5.90 29.02 3.18
C ARG A 373 7.25 28.43 3.59
N TRP A 374 8.19 28.27 2.65
CA TRP A 374 9.57 27.86 2.89
C TRP A 374 10.29 28.82 3.82
N GLN A 375 9.84 30.08 3.88
CA GLN A 375 10.30 31.10 4.84
C GLN A 375 10.04 30.71 6.31
N ASN A 376 9.11 29.80 6.58
CA ASN A 376 8.80 29.30 7.92
C ASN A 376 9.46 27.94 8.20
N TRP A 377 10.34 27.46 7.31
CA TRP A 377 11.09 26.25 7.58
C TRP A 377 12.23 26.58 8.55
N PRO A 378 12.44 25.77 9.60
CA PRO A 378 13.60 25.92 10.45
C PRO A 378 14.83 25.64 9.58
N LEU A 379 15.54 26.70 9.20
CA LEU A 379 16.65 26.68 8.26
C LEU A 379 17.79 27.55 8.81
N THR A 380 18.97 26.96 8.90
CA THR A 380 20.23 27.68 9.01
C THR A 380 20.97 27.50 7.69
N ALA A 381 21.36 28.59 7.04
CA ALA A 381 22.16 28.52 5.82
C ALA A 381 23.35 29.47 5.88
N GLU A 382 24.51 28.95 5.50
CA GLU A 382 25.74 29.69 5.32
C GLU A 382 26.14 29.66 3.84
N LEU A 383 26.18 30.85 3.23
CA LEU A 383 26.47 31.02 1.82
C LEU A 383 27.78 31.78 1.61
N TRP A 384 28.75 31.12 0.99
CA TRP A 384 30.02 31.72 0.59
C TRP A 384 29.95 32.11 -0.88
N VAL A 385 30.11 33.40 -1.18
CA VAL A 385 29.99 33.93 -2.54
C VAL A 385 31.31 34.56 -2.97
N GLY A 386 31.95 34.02 -4.02
CA GLY A 386 33.20 34.56 -4.55
C GLY A 386 33.05 36.01 -5.03
N ARG A 387 31.98 36.31 -5.78
CA ARG A 387 31.60 37.67 -6.19
C ARG A 387 30.10 37.91 -6.02
N LEU A 388 29.72 38.83 -5.15
CA LEU A 388 28.32 39.20 -4.89
C LEU A 388 28.04 40.60 -5.47
N ARG A 389 26.99 40.72 -6.29
CA ARG A 389 26.47 42.02 -6.76
C ARG A 389 25.09 42.29 -6.17
N LEU A 390 24.93 43.46 -5.55
CA LEU A 390 23.66 43.90 -4.93
C LEU A 390 23.56 45.43 -4.95
N GLY A 391 22.46 45.96 -5.49
CA GLY A 391 22.21 47.40 -5.58
C GLY A 391 23.28 48.14 -6.40
N GLY A 392 23.86 47.48 -7.40
CA GLY A 392 25.00 48.01 -8.17
C GLY A 392 26.35 48.00 -7.44
N MET A 393 26.43 47.54 -6.19
CA MET A 393 27.68 47.34 -5.47
C MET A 393 28.23 45.92 -5.70
N GLU A 394 29.55 45.77 -5.82
CA GLU A 394 30.24 44.47 -5.91
C GLU A 394 31.05 44.21 -4.64
N SER A 395 30.85 43.04 -4.04
CA SER A 395 31.64 42.50 -2.92
C SER A 395 32.33 41.21 -3.34
N ARG A 396 33.58 41.01 -2.90
CA ARG A 396 34.33 39.77 -3.14
C ARG A 396 34.41 38.94 -1.87
N ASN A 397 34.35 37.62 -2.00
CA ASN A 397 34.38 36.65 -0.90
C ASN A 397 33.36 37.00 0.21
N ALA A 398 32.13 37.30 -0.20
CA ALA A 398 31.06 37.62 0.72
C ALA A 398 30.60 36.35 1.45
N ARG A 399 30.32 36.47 2.74
CA ARG A 399 29.66 35.44 3.54
C ARG A 399 28.28 35.94 3.93
N LEU A 400 27.24 35.23 3.51
CA LEU A 400 25.86 35.51 3.91
C LEU A 400 25.41 34.43 4.89
N SER A 401 24.82 34.84 6.00
CA SER A 401 24.24 33.93 6.99
C SER A 401 22.73 34.15 7.00
N LEU A 402 21.98 33.09 6.76
CA LEU A 402 20.55 33.01 7.00
C LEU A 402 20.39 32.21 8.29
N GLN A 403 19.91 32.86 9.35
CA GLN A 403 19.56 32.21 10.61
C GLN A 403 18.06 32.35 10.80
N ASP A 404 17.42 31.31 11.37
CA ASP A 404 15.99 31.22 11.71
C ASP A 404 15.28 32.57 11.61
N LEU A 405 14.67 32.82 10.44
CA LEU A 405 13.83 34.00 10.29
C LEU A 405 12.64 33.77 11.22
N PRO A 406 12.43 34.62 12.25
CA PRO A 406 11.28 34.45 13.12
C PRO A 406 10.03 34.51 12.25
N ALA A 407 9.11 33.56 12.48
CA ALA A 407 7.80 33.57 11.85
C ALA A 407 7.21 34.98 11.98
N SER A 408 7.20 35.74 10.88
CA SER A 408 6.50 37.01 10.83
C SER A 408 5.03 36.69 11.09
N ARG A 409 4.52 37.22 12.20
CA ARG A 409 3.13 37.07 12.66
C ARG A 409 2.11 37.45 11.61
#